data_AF-A0A7X8VKL5-F1
#
_entry.id   AF-A0A7X8VKL5-F1
#
_cell.length_a   1.000
_cell.length_b   1.000
_cell.length_c   1.000
_cell.angle_alpha   90.00
_cell.angle_beta   90.00
_cell.angle_gamma   90.00
#
_symmetry.space_group_name_H-M   'P 1'
#
loop_
_entity.id
_entity.type
_entity.pdbx_description
1 polymer ?
#
loop_
_entity_poly.entity_id
_entity_poly.type
_entity_poly.pdbx_seq_one_letter_code
_entity_poly.pdbx_strand_id
1 'polypeptide(L)'
;WTAAVGISDAAYHLIATIPGTIAGIAVVLGLIGLIVRRVINRTVFLSTSKSDKVMYVMLGAAILSGFIATVSTQVFGGAHGYDYRETISPWLRQLLIFNAQPELMMDVPWEFKVHIVAGFTLMAIWPFTRLVHAFSAPVGYTTRPYVVYRSRDITARTSNRHTAWEPVRSVKNQLDDEARWHGA
;
A
#
# COMPACT_ATOMS: atom_id res chain seq x y z
N TRP A 1 -9.43 14.27 26.82
CA TRP A 1 -9.34 12.84 27.19
C TRP A 1 -7.92 12.40 27.51
N THR A 2 -6.85 12.86 26.83
CA THR A 2 -5.48 12.41 27.15
C THR A 2 -4.98 12.81 28.53
N ALA A 3 -5.37 14.00 29.02
CA ALA A 3 -5.06 14.42 30.39
C ALA A 3 -5.68 13.49 31.45
N ALA A 4 -6.82 12.88 31.16
CA ALA A 4 -7.47 11.91 32.05
C ALA A 4 -6.69 10.58 32.16
N VAL A 5 -5.79 10.31 31.21
CA VAL A 5 -4.89 9.15 31.21
C VAL A 5 -3.46 9.55 31.63
N GLY A 6 -3.28 10.77 32.17
CA GLY A 6 -2.00 11.27 32.69
C GLY A 6 -1.01 11.78 31.63
N ILE A 7 -1.42 11.91 30.37
CA ILE A 7 -0.56 12.46 29.31
C ILE A 7 -0.78 13.97 29.24
N SER A 8 0.24 14.74 29.65
CA SER A 8 0.24 16.21 29.53
C SER A 8 0.35 16.66 28.08
N ASP A 9 -0.10 17.87 27.79
CA ASP A 9 -0.06 18.42 26.42
C ASP A 9 1.37 18.58 25.90
N ALA A 10 2.30 18.94 26.79
CA ALA A 10 3.73 18.98 26.48
C ALA A 10 4.29 17.58 26.15
N ALA A 11 3.94 16.55 26.93
CA ALA A 11 4.36 15.18 26.65
C ALA A 11 3.78 14.69 25.31
N TYR A 12 2.51 14.99 25.05
CA TYR A 12 1.86 14.66 23.79
C TYR A 12 2.54 15.35 22.59
N HIS A 13 2.82 16.65 22.69
CA HIS A 13 3.52 17.41 21.67
C HIS A 13 4.90 16.80 21.38
N LEU A 14 5.70 16.50 22.40
CA LEU A 14 7.03 15.91 22.21
C LEU A 14 6.98 14.51 21.56
N ILE A 15 6.06 13.65 22.03
CA ILE A 15 5.89 12.28 21.50
C ILE A 15 5.37 12.30 20.06
N ALA A 16 4.54 13.28 19.70
CA ALA A 16 4.07 13.42 18.33
C ALA A 16 5.17 14.00 17.41
N THR A 17 5.83 15.08 17.86
CA THR A 17 6.76 15.87 17.03
C THR A 17 8.07 15.13 16.78
N ILE A 18 8.69 14.52 17.78
CA ILE A 18 10.05 13.96 17.64
C ILE A 18 10.05 12.70 16.75
N PRO A 19 9.37 11.59 17.11
CA PRO A 19 9.23 10.43 16.23
C PRO A 19 8.64 10.78 14.87
N GLY A 20 7.62 11.65 14.83
CA GLY A 20 6.96 12.07 13.59
C GLY A 20 7.93 12.77 12.64
N THR A 21 8.76 13.68 13.14
CA THR A 21 9.75 14.38 12.31
C THR A 21 10.84 13.44 11.81
N ILE A 22 11.36 12.55 12.67
CA ILE A 22 12.38 11.56 12.28
C ILE A 22 11.83 10.63 11.18
N ALA A 23 10.63 10.10 11.39
CA ALA A 23 9.97 9.25 10.39
C ALA A 23 9.70 10.03 9.09
N GLY A 24 9.27 11.29 9.19
CA GLY A 24 9.06 12.18 8.05
C GLY A 24 10.33 12.36 7.22
N ILE A 25 11.47 12.65 7.86
CA ILE A 25 12.76 12.76 7.18
C ILE A 25 13.12 11.44 6.47
N ALA A 26 13.00 10.32 7.17
CA ALA A 26 13.32 9.01 6.61
C ALA A 26 12.44 8.68 5.37
N VAL A 27 11.15 8.97 5.43
CA VAL A 27 10.20 8.75 4.32
C VAL A 27 10.49 9.67 3.15
N VAL A 28 10.77 10.96 3.39
CA VAL A 28 11.12 11.92 2.33
C VAL A 28 12.41 11.51 1.62
N LEU A 29 13.46 11.17 2.37
CA LEU A 29 14.72 10.68 1.79
C LEU A 29 14.53 9.38 1.00
N GLY A 30 13.74 8.44 1.54
CA GLY A 30 13.39 7.20 0.85
C GLY A 30 12.63 7.44 -0.45
N LEU A 31 11.66 8.35 -0.45
CA LEU A 31 10.90 8.74 -1.64
C LEU A 31 11.82 9.36 -2.70
N ILE A 32 12.68 10.30 -2.32
CA ILE A 32 13.67 10.92 -3.22
C ILE A 32 14.56 9.82 -3.82
N GLY A 33 15.10 8.91 -3.00
CA GLY A 33 15.92 7.80 -3.47
C GLY A 33 15.20 6.91 -4.48
N LEU A 34 13.92 6.59 -4.26
CA LEU A 34 13.11 5.81 -5.20
C LEU A 34 12.88 6.55 -6.52
N ILE A 35 12.59 7.86 -6.48
CA ILE A 35 12.39 8.68 -7.68
C ILE A 35 13.69 8.76 -8.48
N VAL A 36 14.81 9.07 -7.82
CA VAL A 36 16.15 9.14 -8.44
C VAL A 36 16.48 7.81 -9.10
N ARG A 37 16.32 6.69 -8.38
CA ARG A 37 16.54 5.34 -8.94
C ARG A 37 15.67 5.10 -10.17
N ARG A 38 14.40 5.51 -10.15
CA ARG A 38 13.47 5.27 -11.26
C ARG A 38 13.81 6.09 -12.50
N VAL A 39 14.28 7.32 -12.33
CA VAL A 39 14.63 8.22 -13.45
C VAL A 39 15.98 7.82 -14.06
N ILE A 40 16.98 7.49 -13.23
CA ILE A 40 18.33 7.13 -13.71
C ILE A 40 18.35 5.76 -14.40
N ASN A 41 17.62 4.77 -13.88
CA ASN A 41 17.64 3.42 -14.45
C ASN A 41 16.69 3.30 -15.64
N ARG A 42 17.24 3.30 -16.86
CA ARG A 42 16.48 3.26 -18.13
C ARG A 42 15.46 2.11 -18.20
N THR A 43 15.82 0.91 -17.73
CA THR A 43 14.91 -0.26 -17.71
C THR A 43 13.68 -0.03 -16.83
N VAL A 44 13.87 0.62 -15.67
CA VAL A 44 12.78 0.92 -14.73
C VAL A 44 11.91 2.05 -15.28
N PHE A 45 12.53 3.08 -15.85
CA PHE A 45 11.80 4.19 -16.46
C PHE A 45 10.88 3.73 -17.59
N LEU A 46 11.37 2.88 -18.50
CA LEU A 46 10.60 2.38 -19.65
C LEU A 46 9.45 1.44 -19.24
N SER A 47 9.57 0.73 -18.12
CA SER A 47 8.51 -0.15 -17.58
C SER A 47 7.54 0.55 -16.63
N THR A 48 7.72 1.86 -16.40
CA THR A 48 6.85 2.63 -15.50
C THR A 48 5.54 3.00 -16.19
N SER A 49 4.41 2.55 -15.63
CA SER A 49 3.09 2.86 -16.18
C SER A 49 2.66 4.31 -15.89
N LYS A 50 1.60 4.79 -16.58
CA LYS A 50 1.02 6.12 -16.28
C LYS A 50 0.46 6.19 -14.85
N SER A 51 -0.20 5.12 -14.39
CA SER A 51 -0.73 5.03 -13.02
C SER A 51 0.39 5.15 -11.98
N ASP A 52 1.57 4.55 -12.25
CA ASP A 52 2.73 4.68 -11.35
C ASP A 52 3.21 6.12 -11.22
N LYS A 53 3.20 6.90 -12.32
CA LYS A 53 3.59 8.31 -12.28
C LYS A 53 2.60 9.14 -11.46
N VAL A 54 1.29 8.96 -11.69
CA VAL A 54 0.23 9.63 -10.92
C VAL A 54 0.36 9.27 -9.44
N MET A 55 0.58 7.99 -9.14
CA MET A 55 0.82 7.50 -7.79
C MET A 55 1.99 8.23 -7.12
N TYR A 56 3.17 8.30 -7.75
CA TYR A 56 4.33 8.99 -7.15
C TYR A 56 4.08 10.48 -6.94
N VAL A 57 3.38 11.15 -7.86
CA VAL A 57 3.04 12.58 -7.72
C VAL A 57 2.12 12.79 -6.53
N MET A 58 1.04 12.02 -6.41
CA MET A 58 0.07 12.19 -5.33
C MET A 58 0.63 11.74 -3.98
N LEU A 59 1.39 10.64 -3.96
CA LEU A 59 2.10 10.18 -2.77
C LEU A 59 3.11 11.23 -2.30
N GLY A 60 3.88 11.81 -3.24
CA GLY A 60 4.82 12.89 -2.94
C GLY A 60 4.10 14.14 -2.43
N ALA A 61 3.00 14.55 -3.06
CA ALA A 61 2.20 15.69 -2.59
C ALA A 61 1.70 15.49 -1.16
N ALA A 62 1.15 14.30 -0.83
CA ALA A 62 0.68 13.99 0.52
C ALA A 62 1.82 13.96 1.54
N ILE A 63 2.95 13.28 1.24
CA ILE A 63 4.10 13.20 2.14
C ILE A 63 4.72 14.57 2.38
N LEU A 64 4.98 15.34 1.31
CA LEU A 64 5.66 16.62 1.43
C LEU A 64 4.78 17.66 2.14
N SER A 65 3.49 17.74 1.82
CA SER A 65 2.56 18.63 2.53
C SER A 65 2.44 18.28 4.02
N GLY A 66 2.38 16.99 4.36
CA GLY A 66 2.31 16.55 5.77
C GLY A 66 3.61 16.83 6.52
N PHE A 67 4.75 16.62 5.87
CA PHE A 67 6.06 16.94 6.44
C PHE A 67 6.24 18.45 6.63
N ILE A 68 5.82 19.26 5.65
CA ILE A 68 5.81 20.72 5.77
C ILE A 68 4.91 21.15 6.94
N ALA A 69 3.70 20.60 7.07
CA ALA A 69 2.82 20.90 8.21
C ALA A 69 3.51 20.56 9.53
N THR A 70 4.14 19.39 9.64
CA THR A 70 4.85 18.97 10.87
C THR A 70 6.00 19.92 11.22
N VAL A 71 6.86 20.22 10.25
CA VAL A 71 8.04 21.07 10.47
C VAL A 71 7.64 22.51 10.76
N SER A 72 6.74 23.08 9.97
CA SER A 72 6.31 24.49 10.14
C SER A 72 5.51 24.71 11.42
N THR A 73 4.53 23.85 11.72
CA THR A 73 3.59 24.11 12.80
C THR A 73 3.95 23.43 14.11
N GLN A 74 4.77 22.36 14.08
CA GLN A 74 5.16 21.64 15.31
C GLN A 74 6.60 21.89 15.70
N VAL A 75 7.55 21.88 14.75
CA VAL A 75 8.96 22.13 15.07
C VAL A 75 9.24 23.64 15.20
N PHE A 76 8.70 24.46 14.29
CA PHE A 76 8.89 25.91 14.28
C PHE A 76 7.69 26.72 14.81
N GLY A 77 6.60 26.06 15.20
CA GLY A 77 5.35 26.71 15.60
C GLY A 77 5.27 27.21 17.05
N GLY A 78 6.40 27.31 17.76
CA GLY A 78 6.47 27.76 19.16
C GLY A 78 6.42 26.60 20.19
N ALA A 79 6.37 26.93 21.48
CA ALA A 79 6.62 26.00 22.58
C ALA A 79 5.66 24.80 22.68
N HIS A 80 4.47 24.89 22.07
CA HIS A 80 3.46 23.83 22.07
C HIS A 80 2.97 23.44 20.67
N GLY A 81 3.49 24.10 19.62
CA GLY A 81 3.04 23.92 18.24
C GLY A 81 1.53 24.17 18.02
N TYR A 82 1.01 23.72 16.88
CA TYR A 82 -0.42 23.80 16.57
C TYR A 82 -1.19 22.63 17.17
N ASP A 83 -2.20 22.93 17.99
CA ASP A 83 -3.06 21.92 18.59
C ASP A 83 -4.18 21.47 17.64
N TYR A 84 -3.86 20.48 16.80
CA TYR A 84 -4.80 19.84 15.87
C TYR A 84 -5.88 19.01 16.56
N ARG A 85 -5.84 18.85 17.89
CA ARG A 85 -6.82 18.03 18.63
C ARG A 85 -8.10 18.76 18.93
N GLU A 86 -8.07 20.08 18.94
CA GLU A 86 -9.23 20.93 19.16
C GLU A 86 -9.99 21.23 17.85
N THR A 87 -9.35 21.06 16.69
CA THR A 87 -9.93 21.43 15.38
C THR A 87 -10.04 20.23 14.43
N ILE A 88 -8.92 19.75 13.89
CA ILE A 88 -8.86 18.73 12.83
C ILE A 88 -9.38 17.39 13.35
N SER A 89 -9.03 17.02 14.59
CA SER A 89 -9.41 15.74 15.19
C SER A 89 -10.92 15.60 15.42
N PRO A 90 -11.64 16.57 16.01
CA PRO A 90 -13.10 16.54 16.05
C PRO A 90 -13.71 16.64 14.65
N TRP A 91 -13.17 17.49 13.78
CA TRP A 91 -13.69 17.64 12.41
C TRP A 91 -13.72 16.31 11.64
N LEU A 92 -12.60 15.58 11.65
CA LEU A 92 -12.49 14.29 10.96
C LEU A 92 -13.45 13.25 11.56
N ARG A 93 -13.59 13.21 12.90
CA ARG A 93 -14.53 12.29 13.57
C ARG A 93 -15.98 12.56 13.18
N GLN A 94 -16.38 13.83 13.13
CA GLN A 94 -17.73 14.24 12.77
C GLN A 94 -18.04 13.89 11.31
N LEU A 95 -17.07 14.08 10.40
CA LEU A 95 -17.18 13.69 9.00
C LEU A 95 -17.49 12.20 8.82
N LEU A 96 -16.88 11.32 9.61
CA LEU A 96 -17.08 9.86 9.53
C LEU A 96 -18.47 9.39 9.99
N ILE A 97 -19.15 10.17 10.84
CA ILE A 97 -20.54 9.92 11.24
C ILE A 97 -21.54 10.74 10.43
N PHE A 98 -21.11 11.25 9.27
CA PHE A 98 -21.91 12.06 8.35
C PHE A 98 -22.47 13.35 8.96
N ASN A 99 -21.77 13.91 9.95
CA ASN A 99 -22.07 15.21 10.54
C ASN A 99 -20.99 16.21 10.10
N ALA A 100 -21.20 16.92 9.00
CA ALA A 100 -20.20 17.85 8.48
C ALA A 100 -20.21 19.16 9.28
N GLN A 101 -19.08 19.49 9.93
CA GLN A 101 -18.88 20.71 10.72
C GLN A 101 -17.75 21.57 10.13
N PRO A 102 -17.96 22.25 9.00
CA PRO A 102 -16.93 23.03 8.31
C PRO A 102 -16.32 24.16 9.16
N GLU A 103 -17.04 24.66 10.16
CA GLU A 103 -16.59 25.68 11.11
C GLU A 103 -15.29 25.29 11.84
N LEU A 104 -15.07 23.99 12.10
CA LEU A 104 -13.86 23.49 12.75
C LEU A 104 -12.60 23.63 11.88
N MET A 105 -12.75 23.93 10.59
CA MET A 105 -11.66 24.07 9.62
C MET A 105 -11.32 25.53 9.29
N MET A 106 -12.06 26.51 9.82
CA MET A 106 -11.88 27.93 9.45
C MET A 106 -10.46 28.43 9.78
N ASP A 107 -10.05 28.27 11.04
CA ASP A 107 -8.76 28.77 11.55
C ASP A 107 -7.62 27.76 11.43
N VAL A 108 -7.83 26.65 10.73
CA VAL A 108 -6.79 25.64 10.51
C VAL A 108 -5.72 26.22 9.55
N PRO A 109 -4.42 26.10 9.90
CA PRO A 109 -3.33 26.52 9.02
C PRO A 109 -3.42 25.87 7.64
N TRP A 110 -2.99 26.60 6.62
CA TRP A 110 -3.17 26.20 5.22
C TRP A 110 -2.39 24.92 4.88
N GLU A 111 -1.27 24.66 5.56
CA GLU A 111 -0.44 23.48 5.39
C GLU A 111 -1.24 22.20 5.66
N PHE A 112 -2.02 22.19 6.74
CA PHE A 112 -2.91 21.08 7.07
C PHE A 112 -4.05 20.94 6.07
N LYS A 113 -4.63 22.05 5.59
CA LYS A 113 -5.69 22.03 4.56
C LYS A 113 -5.18 21.38 3.27
N VAL A 114 -3.99 21.76 2.81
CA VAL A 114 -3.35 21.16 1.63
C VAL A 114 -3.07 19.68 1.85
N HIS A 115 -2.54 19.30 3.02
CA HIS A 115 -2.27 17.90 3.33
C HIS A 115 -3.54 17.04 3.35
N ILE A 116 -4.63 17.54 3.94
CA ILE A 116 -5.93 16.85 3.99
C ILE A 116 -6.47 16.64 2.58
N VAL A 117 -6.45 17.67 1.73
CA VAL A 117 -6.90 17.56 0.33
C VAL A 117 -6.04 16.55 -0.44
N ALA A 118 -4.72 16.61 -0.29
CA ALA A 118 -3.81 15.65 -0.92
C ALA A 118 -4.06 14.21 -0.43
N GLY A 119 -4.29 14.03 0.88
CA GLY A 119 -4.57 12.75 1.50
C GLY A 119 -5.89 12.13 1.03
N PHE A 120 -6.98 12.90 1.00
CA PHE A 120 -8.27 12.41 0.48
C PHE A 120 -8.20 12.10 -1.02
N THR A 121 -7.49 12.92 -1.80
CA THR A 121 -7.27 12.64 -3.22
C THR A 121 -6.47 11.35 -3.40
N LEU A 122 -5.41 11.14 -2.62
CA LEU A 122 -4.62 9.91 -2.62
C LEU A 122 -5.48 8.70 -2.28
N MET A 123 -6.35 8.80 -1.28
CA MET A 123 -7.28 7.74 -0.89
C MET A 123 -8.28 7.42 -2.01
N ALA A 124 -8.82 8.44 -2.69
CA ALA A 124 -9.75 8.26 -3.80
C ALA A 124 -9.10 7.53 -5.00
N ILE A 125 -7.82 7.79 -5.28
CA ILE A 125 -7.11 7.11 -6.38
C ILE A 125 -6.47 5.79 -5.96
N TRP A 126 -6.39 5.50 -4.65
CA TRP A 126 -5.71 4.35 -4.08
C TRP A 126 -6.00 3.02 -4.79
N PRO A 127 -7.27 2.62 -5.05
CA PRO A 127 -7.56 1.32 -5.65
C PRO A 127 -7.11 1.19 -7.12
N PHE A 128 -6.78 2.31 -7.78
CA PHE A 128 -6.37 2.35 -9.19
C PHE A 128 -4.85 2.47 -9.35
N THR A 129 -4.10 2.45 -8.25
CA THR A 129 -2.63 2.56 -8.25
C THR A 129 -2.00 1.32 -7.62
N ARG A 130 -0.67 1.20 -7.76
CA ARG A 130 0.07 0.13 -7.07
C ARG A 130 -0.01 0.20 -5.55
N LEU A 131 -0.49 1.29 -4.93
CA LEU A 131 -0.65 1.42 -3.48
C LEU A 131 -1.58 0.37 -2.87
N VAL A 132 -2.43 -0.27 -3.67
CA VAL A 132 -3.22 -1.45 -3.26
C VAL A 132 -2.38 -2.54 -2.56
N HIS A 133 -1.08 -2.64 -2.88
CA HIS A 133 -0.17 -3.59 -2.21
C HIS A 133 -0.11 -3.43 -0.68
N ALA A 134 -0.38 -2.23 -0.15
CA ALA A 134 -0.41 -1.99 1.29
C ALA A 134 -1.46 -2.85 2.02
N PHE A 135 -2.57 -3.21 1.35
CA PHE A 135 -3.57 -4.14 1.90
C PHE A 135 -3.15 -5.61 1.87
N SER A 136 -2.07 -5.94 1.17
CA SER A 136 -1.55 -7.31 1.04
C SER A 136 -0.36 -7.57 1.98
N ALA A 137 -0.23 -6.79 3.06
CA ALA A 137 0.82 -6.99 4.05
C ALA A 137 0.76 -8.42 4.62
N PRO A 138 1.83 -9.22 4.52
CA PRO A 138 1.78 -10.65 4.78
C PRO A 138 1.89 -10.99 6.28
N VAL A 139 0.98 -10.43 7.10
CA VAL A 139 1.00 -10.63 8.57
C VAL A 139 0.89 -12.11 8.95
N GLY A 140 0.08 -12.88 8.21
CA GLY A 140 -0.09 -14.32 8.43
C GLY A 140 1.10 -15.18 8.01
N TYR A 141 2.15 -14.61 7.39
CA TYR A 141 3.34 -15.38 7.01
C TYR A 141 4.16 -15.82 8.22
N THR A 142 4.11 -15.07 9.32
CA THR A 142 4.82 -15.38 10.57
C THR A 142 4.43 -16.73 11.16
N THR A 143 3.19 -17.16 10.93
CA THR A 143 2.64 -18.43 11.41
C THR A 143 2.37 -19.42 10.26
N ARG A 144 2.80 -19.11 9.03
CA ARG A 144 2.53 -19.96 7.86
C ARG A 144 3.47 -21.16 7.84
N PRO A 145 2.98 -22.38 7.59
CA PRO A 145 3.84 -23.54 7.34
C PRO A 145 4.80 -23.30 6.16
N TYR A 146 6.05 -23.77 6.27
CA TYR A 146 7.04 -23.64 5.21
C TYR A 146 6.58 -24.28 3.90
N VAL A 147 5.92 -25.44 4.01
CA VAL A 147 5.37 -26.17 2.88
C VAL A 147 3.86 -26.10 2.94
N VAL A 148 3.25 -25.57 1.88
CA VAL A 148 1.79 -25.50 1.73
C VAL A 148 1.35 -26.49 0.67
N TYR A 149 0.67 -27.54 1.11
CA TYR A 149 -0.02 -28.46 0.22
C TYR A 149 -1.40 -27.89 -0.11
N ARG A 150 -1.79 -27.96 -1.39
CA ARG A 150 -3.16 -27.67 -1.83
C ARG A 150 -3.77 -28.98 -2.31
N SER A 151 -4.91 -29.36 -1.73
CA SER A 151 -5.69 -30.48 -2.25
C SER A 151 -6.20 -30.15 -3.65
N ARG A 152 -6.44 -31.18 -4.45
CA ARG A 152 -7.11 -31.00 -5.75
C ARG A 152 -8.55 -30.60 -5.45
N ASP A 153 -9.01 -29.54 -6.10
CA ASP A 153 -10.40 -29.10 -6.00
C ASP A 153 -11.30 -30.23 -6.54
N ILE A 154 -12.20 -30.75 -5.70
CA ILE A 154 -13.13 -31.83 -6.06
C ILE A 154 -14.10 -31.34 -7.16
N THR A 155 -14.26 -30.02 -7.29
CA THR A 155 -15.11 -29.36 -8.30
C THR A 155 -14.37 -29.06 -9.60
N ALA A 156 -13.06 -29.30 -9.68
CA ALA A 156 -12.35 -29.21 -10.94
C ALA A 156 -12.86 -30.31 -11.87
N ARG A 157 -13.89 -29.97 -12.67
CA ARG A 157 -14.32 -30.75 -13.82
C ARG A 157 -13.06 -31.20 -14.54
N THR A 158 -13.00 -32.49 -14.89
CA THR A 158 -11.98 -33.02 -15.79
C THR A 158 -11.86 -32.04 -16.94
N SER A 159 -10.78 -31.25 -16.98
CA SER A 159 -10.53 -30.43 -18.15
C SER A 159 -10.58 -31.38 -19.32
N ASN A 160 -11.34 -31.04 -20.36
CA ASN A 160 -11.39 -31.85 -21.57
C ASN A 160 -9.94 -32.14 -21.94
N ARG A 161 -9.56 -33.42 -21.78
CA ARG A 161 -8.19 -33.87 -21.92
C ARG A 161 -7.83 -33.50 -23.35
N HIS A 162 -7.01 -32.46 -23.51
CA HIS A 162 -6.72 -31.91 -24.83
C HIS A 162 -6.15 -33.07 -25.67
N THR A 163 -6.84 -33.42 -26.76
CA THR A 163 -6.57 -34.58 -27.62
C THR A 163 -5.13 -34.61 -28.15
N ALA A 164 -4.43 -33.47 -28.10
CA ALA A 164 -3.01 -33.35 -28.42
C ALA A 164 -2.07 -34.17 -27.50
N TRP A 165 -2.56 -34.62 -26.34
CA TRP A 165 -1.79 -35.43 -25.38
C TRP A 165 -2.38 -36.83 -25.21
N GLU A 166 -3.02 -37.39 -26.23
CA GLU A 166 -3.27 -38.83 -26.24
C GLU A 166 -1.93 -39.57 -26.24
N PRO A 167 -1.70 -40.53 -25.31
CA PRO A 167 -0.53 -41.39 -25.37
C PRO A 167 -0.52 -42.05 -26.76
N VAL A 168 0.61 -41.94 -27.48
CA VAL A 168 0.81 -42.72 -28.70
C VAL A 168 0.57 -44.16 -28.31
N ARG A 169 -0.49 -44.78 -28.84
CA ARG A 169 -0.75 -46.20 -28.63
C ARG A 169 0.44 -46.93 -29.22
N SER A 170 1.43 -47.26 -28.39
CA SER A 170 2.51 -48.13 -28.82
C SER A 170 1.85 -49.42 -29.26
N VAL A 171 2.05 -49.79 -30.51
CA VAL A 171 1.31 -50.87 -31.15
C VAL A 171 1.86 -52.21 -30.63
N LYS A 172 1.60 -52.54 -29.37
CA LYS A 172 1.88 -53.88 -28.84
C LYS A 172 1.15 -54.95 -29.67
N ASN A 173 -0.05 -54.62 -30.17
CA ASN A 173 -0.79 -55.49 -31.08
C ASN A 173 -0.07 -55.74 -32.43
N GLN A 174 0.79 -54.83 -32.92
CA GLN A 174 1.58 -55.07 -34.15
C GLN A 174 2.78 -55.97 -33.87
N LEU A 175 3.42 -55.80 -32.70
CA LEU A 175 4.55 -56.63 -32.30
C LEU A 175 4.11 -58.08 -32.04
N ASP A 176 2.91 -58.28 -31.47
CA ASP A 176 2.34 -59.60 -31.25
C ASP A 176 1.92 -60.29 -32.57
N ASP A 177 1.46 -59.52 -33.57
CA ASP A 177 1.15 -60.02 -34.91
C ASP A 177 2.43 -60.36 -35.71
N GLU A 178 3.48 -59.51 -35.67
CA GLU A 178 4.77 -59.81 -36.32
C GLU A 178 5.48 -61.03 -35.70
N ALA A 179 5.41 -61.20 -34.37
CA ALA A 179 5.96 -62.36 -33.67
C ALA A 179 5.23 -63.67 -34.03
N ARG A 180 3.93 -63.61 -34.35
CA ARG A 180 3.16 -64.77 -34.84
C ARG A 180 3.53 -65.18 -36.27
N TRP A 181 3.97 -64.25 -37.11
CA TRP A 181 4.34 -64.52 -38.50
C TRP A 181 5.79 -65.00 -38.69
N HIS A 182 6.69 -64.70 -37.74
CA HIS A 182 8.11 -65.09 -37.80
C HIS A 182 8.50 -66.28 -36.92
N GLY A 183 7.53 -67.04 -36.40
CA GLY A 183 7.78 -68.29 -35.69
C GLY A 183 8.22 -69.43 -36.62
N ALA A 184 9.54 -69.54 -36.79
CA ALA A 184 10.25 -70.80 -37.04
C ALA A 184 10.95 -71.24 -35.76
#